data_AF-A0A938P106-F1
#
_entry.id   AF-A0A938P106-F1
#
_cell.length_a   1.000
_cell.length_b   1.000
_cell.length_c   1.000
_cell.angle_alpha   90.00
_cell.angle_beta   90.00
_cell.angle_gamma   90.00
#
_symmetry.space_group_name_H-M   'P 1'
#
loop_
_entity.id
_entity.type
_entity.pdbx_description
1 polymer ?
#
loop_
_entity_poly.entity_id
_entity_poly.type
_entity_poly.pdbx_seq_one_letter_code
_entity_poly.pdbx_strand_id
1 'polypeptide(L)'
;MEHHEEQKHHGTHVISYGRYLLIWLGLLSLTGITVALSGLDLGQWIIITAMTIASIKTLLVANIFMHLKFEDRMFRVFVLVAVVTLLIFIVLTFFDYAFR
;
A
#
# COMPACT_ATOMS: atom_id res chain seq x y z
N MET A 1 56.58 3.31 20.37
CA MET A 1 56.34 3.26 18.92
C MET A 1 55.92 1.82 18.69
N GLU A 2 54.64 1.47 18.59
CA GLU A 2 53.73 1.91 17.54
C GLU A 2 52.30 2.11 18.09
N HIS A 3 51.69 3.20 17.63
CA HIS A 3 50.29 3.52 17.80
C HIS A 3 49.45 2.54 16.96
N HIS A 4 48.51 1.84 17.58
CA HIS A 4 47.32 1.37 16.87
C HIS A 4 46.19 2.36 17.15
N GLU A 5 46.19 3.43 16.36
CA GLU A 5 44.98 4.19 16.09
C GLU A 5 44.14 3.43 15.04
N GLU A 6 42.83 3.62 15.14
CA GLU A 6 41.92 3.76 14.00
C GLU A 6 41.54 2.52 13.16
N GLN A 7 40.29 2.02 13.28
CA GLN A 7 39.14 2.47 12.47
C GLN A 7 37.91 1.54 12.55
N LYS A 8 36.78 2.19 12.86
CA LYS A 8 35.45 2.13 12.21
C LYS A 8 34.90 0.78 11.69
N HIS A 9 33.68 0.47 12.13
CA HIS A 9 32.48 0.16 11.31
C HIS A 9 31.54 -0.85 12.00
N HIS A 10 30.93 -0.46 13.12
CA HIS A 10 29.62 -1.02 13.50
C HIS A 10 28.54 -0.02 13.11
N GLY A 11 28.42 0.21 11.81
CA GLY A 11 27.23 0.83 11.24
C GLY A 11 26.12 -0.21 11.34
N THR A 12 25.37 -0.18 12.43
CA THR A 12 24.10 -0.88 12.59
C THR A 12 23.34 -0.73 11.28
N HIS A 13 23.13 -1.83 10.56
CA HIS A 13 22.24 -1.91 9.41
C HIS A 13 20.81 -1.68 9.92
N VAL A 14 20.48 -0.46 10.30
CA VAL A 14 19.10 0.01 10.44
C VAL A 14 18.54 0.08 9.03
N ILE A 15 18.09 -1.09 8.56
CA ILE A 15 17.09 -1.20 7.50
C ILE A 15 16.08 -0.10 7.80
N SER A 16 15.85 0.80 6.85
CA SER A 16 15.24 2.12 7.04
C SER A 16 13.82 2.07 7.63
N TYR A 17 13.72 1.86 8.95
CA TYR A 17 12.45 1.88 9.71
C TYR A 17 11.73 3.22 9.53
N GLY A 18 12.50 4.30 9.34
CA GLY A 18 11.97 5.63 9.07
C GLY A 18 11.06 5.71 7.83
N ARG A 19 11.36 4.97 6.75
CA ARG A 19 10.45 4.93 5.58
C ARG A 19 9.14 4.26 5.95
N TYR A 20 9.19 3.08 6.57
CA TYR A 20 8.00 2.36 7.01
C TYR A 20 7.14 3.20 7.97
N LEU A 21 7.75 3.93 8.90
CA LEU A 21 7.06 4.81 9.83
C LEU A 21 6.34 5.97 9.13
N LEU A 22 7.00 6.61 8.15
CA LEU A 22 6.41 7.71 7.38
C LEU A 22 5.21 7.23 6.54
N ILE A 23 5.30 6.03 5.97
CA ILE A 23 4.21 5.43 5.20
C ILE A 23 3.08 4.96 6.12
N TRP A 24 3.41 4.41 7.30
CA TRP A 24 2.42 4.08 8.33
C TRP A 24 1.60 5.31 8.73
N LEU A 25 2.25 6.45 8.94
CA LEU A 25 1.56 7.73 9.17
C LEU A 25 0.70 8.14 7.97
N GLY A 26 1.17 7.97 6.74
CA GLY A 26 0.36 8.22 5.55
C GLY A 26 -0.91 7.36 5.48
N LEU A 27 -0.80 6.07 5.80
CA LEU A 27 -1.94 5.15 5.87
C LEU A 27 -2.91 5.48 7.01
N LEU A 28 -2.37 5.90 8.16
CA LEU A 28 -3.16 6.34 9.30
C LEU A 28 -3.96 7.59 8.95
N SER A 29 -3.35 8.57 8.30
CA SER A 29 -4.01 9.78 7.81
C SER A 29 -5.12 9.47 6.81
N LEU A 30 -4.86 8.62 5.81
CA LEU A 30 -5.91 8.20 4.85
C LEU A 30 -7.09 7.49 5.53
N THR A 31 -6.79 6.67 6.54
CA THR A 31 -7.82 5.98 7.33
C THR A 31 -8.64 6.96 8.15
N GLY A 32 -7.98 7.92 8.82
CA GLY A 32 -8.64 9.00 9.55
C GLY A 32 -9.54 9.84 8.65
N ILE A 33 -9.08 10.19 7.44
CA ILE A 33 -9.89 10.90 6.44
C ILE A 33 -11.12 10.07 6.05
N THR A 34 -10.97 8.76 5.85
CA THR A 34 -12.09 7.88 5.49
C THR A 34 -13.14 7.82 6.61
N VAL A 35 -12.71 7.68 7.87
CA VAL A 35 -13.62 7.65 9.03
C VAL A 35 -14.31 9.01 9.21
N ALA A 36 -13.58 10.12 9.04
CA ALA A 36 -14.15 11.45 9.12
C ALA A 36 -15.22 11.67 8.04
N LEU A 37 -14.95 11.24 6.80
CA LEU A 37 -15.91 11.33 5.70
C LEU A 37 -17.10 10.38 5.87
N SER A 38 -16.90 9.22 6.51
CA SER A 38 -17.99 8.29 6.83
C SER A 38 -19.00 8.87 7.83
N GLY A 39 -18.59 9.85 8.64
CA GLY A 39 -19.48 10.54 9.58
C GLY A 39 -20.18 11.77 8.99
N LEU A 40 -19.82 12.20 7.78
CA LEU A 40 -20.47 13.29 7.08
C LEU A 40 -21.53 12.71 6.14
N ASP A 41 -22.77 13.19 6.23
CA ASP A 41 -23.88 12.77 5.38
C ASP A 41 -23.70 13.32 3.94
N LEU A 42 -22.76 12.74 3.19
CA LEU A 42 -22.45 13.13 1.80
C LEU A 42 -23.37 12.43 0.78
N GLY A 43 -24.42 11.73 1.24
CA GLY A 43 -25.37 11.02 0.38
C GLY A 43 -24.68 10.12 -0.64
N GLN A 44 -25.04 10.28 -1.92
CA GLN A 44 -24.51 9.47 -3.03
C GLN A 44 -22.99 9.64 -3.26
N TRP A 45 -22.38 10.74 -2.82
CA TRP A 45 -20.96 11.02 -3.04
C TRP A 45 -20.03 10.25 -2.08
N ILE A 46 -20.57 9.67 -0.99
CA ILE A 46 -19.81 8.80 -0.06
C ILE A 46 -19.16 7.64 -0.79
N ILE A 47 -19.89 6.97 -1.69
CA ILE A 47 -19.42 5.74 -2.34
C ILE A 47 -18.23 6.04 -3.26
N ILE A 48 -18.35 7.09 -4.07
CA ILE A 48 -17.28 7.53 -4.99
C ILE A 48 -16.04 7.94 -4.20
N THR A 49 -16.23 8.70 -3.13
CA THR A 49 -15.13 9.19 -2.29
C THR A 49 -14.45 8.04 -1.54
N ALA A 50 -15.21 7.12 -0.96
CA ALA A 50 -14.71 5.95 -0.26
C ALA A 50 -13.92 5.02 -1.19
N MET A 51 -14.41 4.77 -2.41
CA MET A 51 -13.70 3.97 -3.43
C MET A 51 -12.41 4.63 -3.89
N THR A 52 -12.40 5.95 -4.03
CA THR A 52 -11.19 6.71 -4.38
C THR A 52 -10.13 6.58 -3.28
N ILE A 53 -10.51 6.79 -2.02
CA ILE A 53 -9.56 6.70 -0.90
C ILE A 53 -9.07 5.26 -0.70
N ALA A 54 -9.96 4.27 -0.84
CA ALA A 54 -9.61 2.85 -0.78
C ALA A 54 -8.60 2.47 -1.88
N SER A 55 -8.75 3.02 -3.09
CA SER A 55 -7.82 2.81 -4.19
C SER A 55 -6.43 3.38 -3.88
N ILE A 56 -6.37 4.61 -3.37
CA ILE A 56 -5.09 5.25 -3.00
C ILE A 56 -4.41 4.50 -1.85
N LYS A 57 -5.18 4.10 -0.82
CA LYS A 57 -4.69 3.30 0.31
C LYS A 57 -4.08 1.99 -0.18
N THR A 58 -4.78 1.27 -1.05
CA THR A 58 -4.31 0.01 -1.63
C THR A 58 -3.05 0.20 -2.48
N LEU A 59 -2.97 1.28 -3.28
CA LEU A 59 -1.79 1.58 -4.08
C LEU A 59 -0.56 1.86 -3.23
N LEU A 60 -0.73 2.60 -2.13
CA LEU A 60 0.33 2.92 -1.18
C LEU A 60 0.81 1.66 -0.44
N VAL A 61 -0.12 0.78 -0.03
CA VAL A 61 0.22 -0.52 0.57
C VAL A 61 0.96 -1.41 -0.43
N ALA A 62 0.47 -1.54 -1.67
CA ALA A 62 1.07 -2.39 -2.70
C ALA A 62 2.47 -1.94 -3.13
N ASN A 63 2.71 -0.64 -3.22
CA ASN A 63 4.02 -0.12 -3.64
C ASN A 63 5.07 -0.20 -2.53
N ILE A 64 4.65 -0.17 -1.26
CA ILE A 64 5.57 -0.09 -0.11
C ILE A 64 5.67 -1.41 0.66
N PHE A 65 4.54 -1.96 1.13
CA PHE A 65 4.52 -3.14 2.01
C PHE A 65 4.70 -4.44 1.22
N MET A 66 4.21 -4.50 -0.02
CA MET A 66 4.47 -5.64 -0.90
C MET A 66 5.87 -5.64 -1.53
N HIS A 67 6.79 -4.78 -1.05
CA HIS A 67 8.20 -4.73 -1.44
C HIS A 67 8.45 -4.73 -2.97
N LEU A 68 7.47 -4.28 -3.76
CA LEU A 68 7.43 -4.39 -5.22
C LEU A 68 8.56 -3.60 -5.90
N LYS A 69 9.14 -2.66 -5.17
CA LYS A 69 10.21 -1.78 -5.63
C LYS A 69 11.61 -2.33 -5.33
N PHE A 70 11.76 -3.32 -4.45
CA PHE A 70 13.06 -3.72 -3.92
C PHE A 70 13.39 -5.21 -4.03
N GLU A 71 12.43 -6.11 -4.24
CA GLU A 71 12.74 -7.52 -4.51
C GLU A 71 11.98 -8.12 -5.71
N ASP A 72 12.61 -9.18 -6.23
CA ASP A 72 12.45 -9.93 -7.48
C ASP A 72 11.26 -9.60 -8.41
N ARG A 73 11.59 -9.33 -9.68
CA ARG A 73 10.64 -9.05 -10.77
C ARG A 73 9.57 -10.13 -10.91
N MET A 74 9.85 -11.36 -10.48
CA MET A 74 8.91 -12.48 -10.44
C MET A 74 7.72 -12.23 -9.49
N PHE A 75 7.95 -11.72 -8.28
CA PHE A 75 6.87 -11.50 -7.29
C PHE A 75 5.89 -10.43 -7.76
N ARG A 76 6.41 -9.41 -8.48
CA ARG A 76 5.59 -8.38 -9.13
C ARG A 76 4.62 -8.96 -10.16
N VAL A 77 5.06 -9.94 -10.95
CA VAL A 77 4.21 -10.60 -11.94
C VAL A 77 3.13 -11.43 -11.24
N PHE A 78 3.46 -12.17 -10.19
CA PHE A 78 2.47 -12.93 -9.42
C PHE A 78 1.37 -12.05 -8.83
N VAL A 79 1.73 -10.93 -8.20
CA VAL A 79 0.75 -9.97 -7.65
C VAL A 79 -0.11 -9.38 -8.79
N LEU A 80 0.49 -9.04 -9.93
CA LEU A 80 -0.26 -8.53 -11.07
C LEU A 80 -1.26 -9.57 -11.61
N VAL A 81 -0.85 -10.83 -11.74
CA VAL A 81 -1.75 -11.93 -12.16
C VAL A 81 -2.89 -12.11 -11.14
N ALA A 82 -2.60 -12.05 -9.85
CA ALA A 82 -3.63 -12.13 -8.80
C ALA A 82 -4.64 -10.98 -8.89
N VAL A 83 -4.17 -9.74 -9.07
CA VAL A 83 -5.03 -8.56 -9.24
C VAL A 83 -5.86 -8.64 -10.52
N VAL A 84 -5.27 -9.07 -11.64
CA VAL A 84 -5.99 -9.26 -12.90
C VAL A 84 -7.06 -10.33 -12.76
N THR A 85 -6.72 -11.46 -12.12
CA THR A 85 -7.67 -12.55 -11.87
C THR A 85 -8.83 -12.06 -10.99
N LEU A 86 -8.53 -11.34 -9.91
CA LEU A 86 -9.55 -10.72 -9.04
C LEU A 86 -10.47 -9.78 -9.83
N LEU A 87 -9.90 -8.92 -10.69
CA LEU A 87 -10.67 -8.01 -11.54
C LEU A 87 -11.61 -8.76 -12.49
N ILE A 88 -11.14 -9.85 -13.10
CA ILE A 88 -11.98 -10.70 -13.97
C ILE A 88 -13.16 -11.26 -13.17
N PHE A 89 -12.93 -11.80 -11.97
CA PHE A 89 -14.01 -12.28 -11.11
C PHE A 89 -15.02 -11.19 -10.74
N ILE A 90 -14.54 -9.98 -10.39
CA ILE A 90 -15.44 -8.86 -10.08
C ILE A 90 -16.30 -8.49 -11.29
N VAL A 91 -15.69 -8.35 -12.48
CA VAL A 91 -16.42 -8.02 -13.71
C VAL A 91 -17.44 -9.08 -14.06
N LEU A 92 -17.07 -10.36 -14.00
CA LEU A 92 -17.99 -11.47 -14.27
C LEU A 92 -19.15 -11.50 -13.27
N THR A 93 -18.88 -11.26 -11.98
CA THR A 93 -19.93 -11.21 -10.95
C THR A 93 -20.90 -10.05 -11.18
N PHE A 94 -20.38 -8.88 -11.54
CA PHE A 94 -21.22 -7.73 -11.89
C PHE A 94 -22.05 -7.98 -13.15
N PHE A 95 -21.46 -8.62 -14.15
CA PHE A 95 -22.16 -9.01 -15.37
C PHE A 95 -23.28 -10.00 -15.04
N ASP A 96 -23.00 -11.05 -14.27
CA ASP A 96 -24.00 -12.02 -13.82
C ASP A 96 -25.17 -11.33 -13.09
N TYR A 97 -24.87 -10.40 -12.18
CA TYR A 97 -25.91 -9.64 -11.48
C TYR A 97 -26.70 -8.69 -12.39
N ALA A 98 -26.06 -8.09 -13.39
CA ALA A 98 -26.71 -7.15 -14.31
C ALA A 98 -27.58 -7.82 -15.38
N PHE A 99 -27.25 -9.06 -15.76
CA PHE A 99 -27.99 -9.85 -16.76
C PHE A 99 -29.01 -10.82 -16.13
N ARG A 100 -29.20 -10.76 -14.81
CA ARG A 100 -30.23 -11.49 -14.06
C ARG A 100 -31.37 -10.57 -13.65
#